data_AF-A0A847LS60-F1
#
_entry.id   AF-A0A847LS60-F1
#
_cell.length_a   1.000
_cell.length_b   1.000
_cell.length_c   1.000
_cell.angle_alpha   90.00
_cell.angle_beta   90.00
_cell.angle_gamma   90.00
#
_symmetry.space_group_name_H-M   'P 1'
#
loop_
_entity.id
_entity.type
_entity.pdbx_description
1 polymer ?
#
loop_
_entity_poly.entity_id
_entity_poly.type
_entity_poly.pdbx_seq_one_letter_code
_entity_poly.pdbx_strand_id
1 'polypeptide(L)' 'AREANVRFVACQMSMDIMGVKKEELMDGVEIGGVATYMEAASSSSLNLFV' A
#
# COMPACT_ATOMS: atom_id res chain seq x y z
N ALA A 1 14.91 -0.17 5.43
CA ALA A 1 13.50 -0.45 5.08
C ALA A 1 13.27 -1.95 4.82
N ARG A 2 13.99 -2.58 3.89
CA ARG A 2 13.86 -4.04 3.62
C ARG A 2 14.17 -4.94 4.83
N GLU A 3 15.05 -4.49 5.73
CA GLU A 3 15.35 -5.21 7.00
C GLU A 3 14.36 -4.93 8.14
N ALA A 4 13.46 -3.95 7.98
CA ALA A 4 12.52 -3.53 9.03
C ALA A 4 11.12 -4.16 8.90
N ASN A 5 10.97 -5.20 8.06
CA ASN A 5 9.70 -5.92 7.83
C ASN A 5 8.51 -5.00 7.49
N VAL A 6 8.77 -3.92 6.74
CA VAL A 6 7.74 -2.97 6.36
C VAL A 6 6.85 -3.56 5.28
N ARG A 7 5.54 -3.59 5.53
CA ARG A 7 4.53 -3.99 4.56
C ARG A 7 4.27 -2.84 3.59
N PHE A 8 4.49 -3.08 2.30
CA PHE A 8 4.20 -2.10 1.24
C PHE A 8 2.86 -2.43 0.58
N VAL A 9 1.96 -1.44 0.52
CA VAL A 9 0.65 -1.58 -0.12
C VAL A 9 0.47 -0.50 -1.18
N ALA A 10 0.18 -0.89 -2.41
CA ALA A 10 -0.17 -0.01 -3.51
C ALA A 10 -1.69 0.14 -3.61
N CYS A 11 -2.17 1.38 -3.74
CA CYS A 11 -3.59 1.67 -3.88
C CYS A 11 -4.09 1.31 -5.29
N GLN A 12 -5.02 0.36 -5.38
CA GLN A 12 -5.56 -0.11 -6.66
C GLN A 12 -6.16 1.02 -7.50
N MET A 13 -6.91 1.94 -6.88
CA MET A 13 -7.49 3.09 -7.60
C MET A 13 -6.42 4.04 -8.14
N SER A 14 -5.37 4.30 -7.35
CA SER A 14 -4.27 5.16 -7.78
C SER A 14 -3.46 4.52 -8.91
N MET A 15 -3.28 3.21 -8.88
CA MET A 15 -2.63 2.45 -9.96
C MET A 15 -3.41 2.54 -11.26
N ASP A 16 -4.74 2.41 -11.20
CA ASP A 16 -5.62 2.50 -12.38
C ASP A 16 -5.57 3.91 -13.02
N ILE A 17 -5.62 4.95 -12.20
CA ILE A 17 -5.51 6.36 -12.66
C ILE A 17 -4.16 6.63 -13.32
N MET A 18 -3.07 6.10 -12.75
CA MET A 18 -1.71 6.29 -13.28
C MET A 18 -1.34 5.31 -14.40
N GLY A 19 -2.18 4.32 -14.69
CA GLY A 19 -1.91 3.27 -15.68
C GLY A 19 -0.75 2.34 -15.31
N VAL A 20 -0.42 2.22 -14.02
CA VAL A 20 0.72 1.44 -13.53
C VAL A 20 0.31 -0.01 -13.32
N LYS A 21 1.04 -0.95 -13.93
CA LYS A 21 0.83 -2.38 -13.75
C LYS A 21 1.61 -2.91 -12.56
N LYS A 22 1.12 -4.00 -11.97
CA LYS A 22 1.79 -4.69 -10.84
C LYS A 22 3.23 -5.10 -11.17
N GLU A 23 3.48 -5.39 -12.44
CA GLU A 23 4.77 -5.83 -13.00
C GLU A 23 5.86 -4.75 -12.90
N GLU A 24 5.46 -3.48 -12.86
CA GLU A 24 6.35 -2.32 -12.76
C GLU A 24 6.67 -1.95 -11.30
N LEU A 25 5.99 -2.57 -10.33
CA LEU A 25 6.18 -2.33 -8.90
C LEU A 25 7.34 -3.18 -8.36
N MET A 26 7.89 -2.74 -7.22
CA MET A 26 8.88 -3.52 -6.50
C MET A 26 8.30 -4.86 -6.03
N ASP A 27 9.13 -5.90 -6.08
CA ASP A 27 8.80 -7.22 -5.56
C ASP A 27 8.46 -7.13 -4.06
N GLY A 28 7.32 -7.73 -3.67
CA GLY A 28 6.78 -7.69 -2.31
C GLY A 28 5.74 -6.59 -2.03
N VAL A 29 5.28 -5.84 -3.04
CA VAL A 29 4.16 -4.90 -2.89
C VAL A 29 2.82 -5.63 -2.97
N GLU A 30 1.97 -5.44 -1.96
CA GLU A 30 0.58 -5.88 -1.95
C GLU A 30 -0.32 -4.83 -2.59
N ILE A 31 -1.40 -5.26 -3.25
CA ILE A 31 -2.39 -4.32 -3.80
C ILE A 31 -3.55 -4.24 -2.81
N GLY A 32 -3.88 -3.03 -2.38
CA GLY A 32 -4.95 -2.76 -1.42
C GLY A 32 -5.85 -1.62 -1.88
N GLY A 33 -7.09 -1.65 -1.42
CA GLY A 33 -8.04 -0.56 -1.61
C GLY A 33 -8.13 0.33 -0.37
N VAL A 34 -9.07 1.29 -0.42
CA VAL A 34 -9.39 2.14 0.74
C VAL A 34 -9.83 1.32 1.96
N ALA A 35 -10.51 0.19 1.76
CA ALA A 35 -10.90 -0.71 2.85
C ALA A 35 -9.68 -1.32 3.55
N THR A 36 -8.69 -1.78 2.78
CA THR A 36 -7.43 -2.31 3.31
C THR A 36 -6.65 -1.26 4.10
N TYR A 37 -6.62 -0.01 3.60
CA TYR A 37 -6.02 1.11 4.30
C TYR A 37 -6.75 1.42 5.61
N MET A 38 -8.09 1.49 5.60
CA MET A 38 -8.87 1.76 6.81
C MET A 38 -8.72 0.66 7.86
N GLU A 39 -8.67 -0.61 7.46
CA GLU A 39 -8.45 -1.72 8.38
C GLU A 39 -7.07 -1.64 9.02
N ALA A 40 -6.03 -1.38 8.22
CA ALA A 40 -4.67 -1.19 8.72
C ALA A 40 -4.54 0.04 9.64
N ALA A 41 -5.19 1.15 9.28
CA ALA A 41 -5.21 2.39 10.06
C ALA A 41 -5.95 2.20 11.40
N SER A 42 -7.07 1.48 11.39
CA SER A 42 -7.85 1.18 12.60
C SER A 42 -7.08 0.30 13.57
N SER A 43 -6.24 -0.61 13.05
CA SER A 43 -5.36 -1.45 13.85
C SER A 43 -4.02 -0.76 14.24
N SER A 44 -3.76 0.46 13.76
CA SER A 44 -2.51 1.18 14.00
C SER A 44 -2.67 2.23 15.10
N SER A 45 -1.69 2.31 16.01
CA SER A 45 -1.68 3.31 17.08
C SER A 45 -1.39 4.74 16.59
N LEU A 46 -0.73 4.87 15.43
CA LEU A 46 -0.38 6.13 14.81
C LEU A 46 -0.58 6.00 13.30
N ASN A 47 -1.27 6.97 12.70
CA ASN A 47 -1.49 7.06 11.26
C ASN A 47 -0.98 8.42 10.79
N LEU A 48 -0.06 8.42 9.82
CA LEU A 48 0.49 9.64 9.21
C LEU A 48 0.09 9.69 7.75
N PHE A 49 -0.35 10.87 7.30
CA PHE A 49 -0.63 11.16 5.90
C PHE A 49 0.46 12.10 5.37
N VAL A 50 1.17 11.68 4.34
CA VAL A 50 2.30 12.41 3.71
C VAL A 50 2.12 12.42 2.21
#